data_AF-A0A845DP84-F1
#
_entry.id   AF-A0A845DP84-F1
#
_cell.length_a   1.000
_cell.length_b   1.000
_cell.length_c   1.000
_cell.angle_alpha   90.00
_cell.angle_beta   90.00
_cell.angle_gamma   90.00
#
_symmetry.space_group_name_H-M   'P 1'
#
loop_
_entity.id
_entity.type
_entity.pdbx_description
1 polymer ?
#
loop_
_entity_poly.entity_id
_entity_poly.type
_entity_poly.pdbx_seq_one_letter_code
_entity_poly.pdbx_strand_id
1 'polypeptide(L)'
;MKNVNLCDTLSFQLKLLSSMKEIDRYPFTKLVIERNLTEREYDETMNLLQTLSDIYEAEREEGLLDYSSLLFHYAGMVCWKLPITQSLAALHSEGYYKELTELLLSYT
;
A
#
# COMPACT_ATOMS: atom_id res chain seq x y z
N MET A 1 -36.27 -10.14 -19.21
CA MET A 1 -35.23 -9.15 -18.90
C MET A 1 -34.14 -9.86 -18.11
N LYS A 2 -32.90 -9.94 -18.63
CA LYS A 2 -31.79 -10.51 -17.87
C LYS A 2 -31.49 -9.57 -16.70
N ASN A 3 -31.57 -10.09 -15.48
CA ASN A 3 -31.16 -9.38 -14.29
C ASN A 3 -29.62 -9.30 -14.35
N VAL A 4 -29.11 -8.24 -14.98
CA VAL A 4 -27.67 -8.00 -15.05
C VAL A 4 -27.23 -7.71 -13.63
N ASN A 5 -26.41 -8.59 -13.07
CA ASN A 5 -25.81 -8.36 -11.77
C ASN A 5 -24.87 -7.16 -11.89
N LEU A 6 -25.28 -6.05 -11.28
CA LEU A 6 -24.54 -4.79 -11.29
C LEU A 6 -23.12 -4.97 -10.73
N CYS A 7 -22.97 -5.82 -9.71
CA CYS A 7 -21.69 -6.09 -9.07
C CYS A 7 -20.71 -6.79 -10.02
N ASP A 8 -21.21 -7.77 -10.80
CA ASP A 8 -20.41 -8.48 -11.79
C ASP A 8 -19.98 -7.55 -12.93
N THR A 9 -20.87 -6.64 -13.34
CA THR A 9 -20.60 -5.65 -14.38
C THR A 9 -19.54 -4.64 -13.94
N LEU A 10 -19.66 -4.09 -12.73
CA LEU A 10 -18.68 -3.17 -12.15
C LEU A 10 -17.33 -3.84 -11.95
N SER A 11 -17.31 -5.07 -11.43
CA SER A 11 -16.09 -5.85 -11.25
C SER A 11 -15.35 -6.08 -12.57
N PHE A 12 -16.08 -6.37 -13.65
CA PHE A 12 -15.50 -6.51 -14.99
C PHE A 12 -14.93 -5.18 -15.52
N GLN A 13 -15.68 -4.09 -15.39
CA GLN A 13 -15.23 -2.76 -15.82
C GLN A 13 -13.98 -2.30 -15.06
N LEU A 14 -13.92 -2.52 -13.74
CA LEU A 14 -12.74 -2.21 -12.92
C LEU A 14 -11.52 -3.01 -13.35
N LYS A 15 -11.68 -4.31 -13.67
CA LYS A 15 -10.59 -5.14 -14.20
C LYS A 15 -10.08 -4.65 -15.56
N LEU A 16 -10.97 -4.17 -16.43
CA LEU A 16 -10.56 -3.56 -17.69
C LEU A 16 -9.74 -2.30 -17.44
N LEU A 17 -10.20 -1.41 -16.56
CA LEU A 17 -9.47 -0.18 -16.19
C LEU A 17 -8.11 -0.49 -15.57
N SER A 18 -8.02 -1.48 -14.67
CA SER A 18 -6.76 -1.89 -14.04
C SER A 18 -5.80 -2.62 -14.98
N SER A 19 -6.22 -2.97 -16.19
CA SER A 19 -5.37 -3.57 -17.23
C SER A 19 -4.78 -2.54 -18.20
N MET A 20 -5.22 -1.28 -18.12
CA MET A 20 -4.72 -0.19 -18.97
C MET A 20 -3.29 0.19 -18.59
N LYS A 21 -2.47 0.57 -19.57
CA LYS A 21 -1.06 0.94 -19.35
C LYS A 21 -0.89 2.15 -18.42
N GLU A 22 -1.87 3.05 -18.39
CA GLU A 22 -1.87 4.23 -17.53
C GLU A 22 -1.86 3.87 -16.03
N ILE A 23 -2.50 2.75 -15.65
CA ILE A 23 -2.55 2.32 -14.25
C ILE A 23 -1.18 1.86 -13.74
N ASP A 24 -0.23 1.54 -14.64
CA ASP A 24 1.14 1.17 -14.25
C ASP A 24 1.90 2.36 -13.63
N ARG A 25 1.39 3.60 -13.77
CA ARG A 25 1.88 4.78 -13.04
C ARG A 25 1.41 4.83 -11.60
N TYR A 26 0.40 4.01 -11.26
CA TYR A 26 -0.21 3.91 -9.94
C TYR A 26 -0.19 2.44 -9.47
N PRO A 27 1.00 1.86 -9.23
CA PRO A 27 1.13 0.44 -8.89
C PRO A 27 0.53 0.05 -7.54
N PHE A 28 0.44 0.94 -6.55
CA PHE A 28 -0.22 0.68 -5.28
C PHE A 28 -1.74 0.70 -5.46
N THR A 29 -2.28 1.69 -6.18
CA THR A 29 -3.69 1.74 -6.58
C THR A 29 -4.07 0.48 -7.37
N LYS A 30 -3.21 0.06 -8.31
CA LYS A 30 -3.38 -1.19 -9.04
C LYS A 30 -3.42 -2.40 -8.10
N LEU A 31 -2.49 -2.47 -7.14
CA LEU A 31 -2.40 -3.55 -6.16
C LEU A 31 -3.66 -3.62 -5.27
N VAL A 32 -4.20 -2.48 -4.84
CA VAL A 32 -5.46 -2.37 -4.10
C VAL A 32 -6.62 -3.02 -4.86
N ILE A 33 -6.74 -2.70 -6.16
CA ILE A 33 -7.79 -3.26 -7.03
C ILE A 33 -7.58 -4.76 -7.27
N GLU A 34 -6.37 -5.17 -7.69
CA GLU A 34 -6.07 -6.56 -8.03
C GLU A 34 -6.22 -7.52 -6.84
N ARG A 35 -5.93 -7.04 -5.64
CA ARG A 35 -6.05 -7.80 -4.40
C ARG A 35 -7.42 -7.68 -3.73
N ASN A 36 -8.35 -6.92 -4.32
CA ASN A 36 -9.69 -6.70 -3.79
C ASN A 36 -9.63 -6.26 -2.32
N LEU A 37 -8.82 -5.23 -2.05
CA LEU A 37 -8.85 -4.58 -0.75
C LEU A 37 -10.22 -3.94 -0.55
N THR A 38 -10.76 -4.10 0.64
CA THR A 38 -11.89 -3.32 1.12
C THR A 38 -11.42 -1.92 1.52
N GLU A 39 -12.34 -0.97 1.56
CA GLU A 39 -12.06 0.40 2.05
C GLU A 39 -11.41 0.37 3.43
N ARG A 40 -11.94 -0.46 4.35
CA ARG A 40 -11.35 -0.64 5.69
C ARG A 40 -9.91 -1.14 5.64
N GLU A 41 -9.60 -2.15 4.82
CA GLU A 41 -8.22 -2.68 4.71
C GLU A 41 -7.25 -1.66 4.09
N TYR A 42 -7.74 -0.85 3.16
CA TYR A 42 -6.99 0.27 2.60
C TYR A 42 -6.71 1.32 3.68
N ASP A 43 -7.73 1.77 4.42
CA ASP A 43 -7.60 2.78 5.47
C ASP A 43 -6.69 2.29 6.61
N GLU A 44 -6.82 1.03 7.03
CA GLU A 44 -5.93 0.41 8.01
C GLU A 44 -4.46 0.43 7.54
N THR A 45 -4.21 0.17 6.25
CA THR A 45 -2.87 0.24 5.67
C THR A 45 -2.33 1.68 5.65
N MET A 46 -3.16 2.66 5.29
CA MET A 46 -2.76 4.07 5.25
C MET A 46 -2.52 4.64 6.65
N ASN A 47 -3.34 4.24 7.63
CA ASN A 47 -3.16 4.61 9.03
C ASN A 47 -1.89 3.99 9.64
N LEU A 48 -1.57 2.75 9.27
CA LEU A 48 -0.29 2.13 9.63
C LEU A 48 0.89 2.96 9.11
N LEU A 49 0.87 3.36 7.83
CA LEU A 49 1.94 4.19 7.26
C LEU A 49 2.08 5.54 7.95
N GLN A 50 0.97 6.21 8.25
CA GLN A 50 1.00 7.46 9.02
C GLN A 50 1.67 7.25 10.38
N THR A 51 1.25 6.20 11.10
CA THR A 51 1.77 5.88 12.43
C THR A 51 3.29 5.62 12.38
N LEU A 52 3.74 4.83 11.41
CA LEU A 52 5.17 4.54 11.24
C LEU A 52 5.96 5.77 10.80
N SER A 53 5.38 6.67 10.01
CA SER A 53 6.01 7.92 9.61
C SER A 53 6.18 8.85 10.80
N ASP A 54 5.15 8.98 11.64
CA ASP A 54 5.21 9.81 12.85
C ASP A 54 6.29 9.30 13.82
N ILE A 55 6.39 7.98 14.00
CA ILE A 55 7.43 7.34 14.81
C ILE A 55 8.80 7.60 14.19
N TYR A 56 8.95 7.40 12.88
CA TYR A 56 10.22 7.62 12.18
C TYR A 56 10.71 9.06 12.33
N GLU A 57 9.83 10.05 12.18
CA GLU A 57 10.17 11.46 12.34
C GLU A 57 10.63 11.76 13.77
N ALA A 58 9.90 11.28 14.77
CA ALA A 58 10.25 11.46 16.18
C ALA A 58 11.61 10.80 16.52
N GLU A 59 11.82 9.54 16.12
CA GLU A 59 13.07 8.81 16.35
C GLU A 59 14.26 9.47 15.63
N ARG A 60 14.03 10.07 14.45
CA ARG A 60 15.04 10.84 13.72
C ARG A 60 15.42 12.13 14.43
N GLU A 61 14.47 12.84 15.02
CA GLU A 61 14.74 14.03 15.84
C GLU A 61 15.54 13.68 17.10
N GLU A 62 15.32 12.51 17.68
CA GLU A 62 16.06 11.98 18.83
C GLU A 62 17.45 11.43 18.46
N GLY A 63 17.78 11.33 17.17
CA GLY A 63 19.10 10.90 16.68
C GLY A 63 19.30 9.38 16.62
N LEU A 64 18.21 8.61 16.54
CA LEU A 64 18.27 7.16 16.34
C LEU A 64 18.86 6.82 14.95
N LEU A 65 19.52 5.67 14.83
CA LEU A 65 20.19 5.23 13.60
C LEU A 65 19.72 3.86 13.09
N ASP A 66 18.96 3.11 13.91
CA ASP A 66 18.42 1.79 13.54
C ASP A 66 16.89 1.82 13.63
N TYR A 67 16.25 1.57 12.49
CA TYR A 67 14.80 1.62 12.30
C TYR A 67 14.24 0.26 11.86
N SER A 68 15.01 -0.83 12.03
CA SER A 68 14.57 -2.18 11.65
C SER A 68 13.26 -2.59 12.34
N SER A 69 12.98 -2.06 13.54
CA SER A 69 11.71 -2.20 14.25
C SER A 69 10.50 -1.75 13.41
N LEU A 70 10.65 -0.69 12.61
CA LEU A 70 9.58 -0.17 11.76
C LEU A 70 9.25 -1.14 10.62
N LEU A 71 10.24 -1.83 10.05
CA LEU A 71 9.99 -2.86 9.04
C LEU A 71 9.25 -4.05 9.66
N PHE A 72 9.67 -4.52 10.84
CA PHE A 72 8.96 -5.59 11.53
C PHE A 72 7.52 -5.21 11.84
N HIS A 73 7.28 -3.97 12.26
CA HIS A 73 5.93 -3.46 12.51
C HIS A 73 5.12 -3.45 11.21
N TYR A 74 5.66 -2.90 10.12
CA TYR A 74 5.01 -2.91 8.81
C TYR A 74 4.65 -4.34 8.36
N ALA A 75 5.62 -5.26 8.40
CA ALA A 75 5.43 -6.65 8.02
C ALA A 75 4.39 -7.40 8.87
N GLY A 76 4.29 -7.06 10.16
CA GLY A 76 3.34 -7.68 11.09
C GLY A 76 1.91 -7.14 10.97
N MET A 77 1.75 -5.89 10.54
CA MET A 77 0.46 -5.18 10.60
C MET A 77 -0.15 -4.86 9.23
N VAL A 78 0.63 -4.85 8.15
CA VAL A 78 0.11 -4.59 6.81
C VAL A 78 -0.96 -5.63 6.45
N CYS A 79 -1.97 -5.23 5.67
CA CYS A 79 -3.01 -6.12 5.19
C CYS A 79 -2.39 -7.38 4.57
N TRP A 80 -2.79 -8.57 5.02
CA TRP A 80 -2.26 -9.87 4.58
C TRP A 80 -2.37 -10.12 3.06
N LYS A 81 -3.25 -9.38 2.36
CA LYS A 81 -3.42 -9.42 0.91
C LYS A 81 -2.27 -8.71 0.15
N LEU A 82 -1.53 -7.85 0.83
CA LEU A 82 -0.44 -7.04 0.30
C LEU A 82 0.91 -7.70 0.60
N PRO A 83 1.71 -8.07 -0.40
CA PRO A 83 3.05 -8.61 -0.18
C PRO A 83 3.99 -7.48 0.20
N ILE A 84 4.70 -7.63 1.30
CA ILE A 84 5.50 -6.58 1.97
C ILE A 84 6.38 -5.77 0.98
N THR A 85 7.31 -6.43 0.29
CA THR A 85 8.24 -5.74 -0.63
C THR A 85 7.50 -5.12 -1.81
N GLN A 86 6.47 -5.79 -2.33
CA GLN A 86 5.69 -5.30 -3.47
C GLN A 86 4.89 -4.05 -3.08
N SER A 87 4.24 -4.05 -1.91
CA SER A 87 3.46 -2.91 -1.44
C SER A 87 4.35 -1.72 -1.09
N LEU A 88 5.50 -1.94 -0.43
CA LEU A 88 6.47 -0.86 -0.16
C LEU A 88 6.99 -0.21 -1.44
N ALA A 89 7.41 -1.01 -2.42
CA ALA A 89 7.87 -0.50 -3.70
C ALA A 89 6.78 0.30 -4.43
N ALA A 90 5.55 -0.22 -4.41
CA ALA A 90 4.40 0.42 -5.01
C ALA A 90 4.06 1.77 -4.33
N LEU A 91 4.00 1.79 -3.00
CA LEU A 91 3.76 2.99 -2.19
C LEU A 91 4.82 4.07 -2.45
N HIS A 92 6.10 3.68 -2.43
CA HIS A 92 7.22 4.57 -2.71
C HIS A 92 7.11 5.20 -4.09
N SER A 93 6.80 4.39 -5.11
CA SER A 93 6.69 4.86 -6.49
C SER A 93 5.53 5.84 -6.73
N GLU A 94 4.44 5.72 -5.99
CA GLU A 94 3.32 6.68 -6.01
C GLU A 94 3.58 7.91 -5.12
N GLY A 95 4.65 7.89 -4.32
CA GLY A 95 5.08 9.00 -3.48
C GLY A 95 4.46 9.04 -2.09
N TYR A 96 3.86 7.95 -1.63
CA TYR A 96 3.37 7.83 -0.26
C TYR A 96 4.54 7.65 0.71
N TYR A 97 4.63 8.54 1.71
CA TYR A 97 5.63 8.50 2.79
C TYR A 97 7.03 8.15 2.27
N LYS A 98 7.55 8.94 1.32
CA LYS A 98 8.76 8.61 0.55
C LYS A 98 9.97 8.25 1.42
N GLU A 99 10.28 9.07 2.42
CA GLU A 99 11.43 8.84 3.30
C GLU A 99 11.31 7.52 4.08
N LEU A 100 10.13 7.27 4.65
CA LEU A 100 9.83 6.01 5.35
C LEU A 100 9.91 4.82 4.40
N THR A 101 9.26 4.88 3.23
CA THR A 101 9.22 3.75 2.31
C THR A 101 10.59 3.46 1.68
N GLU A 102 11.39 4.47 1.39
CA GLU A 102 12.79 4.33 0.96
C GLU A 102 13.65 3.66 2.05
N LEU A 103 13.50 4.09 3.30
CA LEU A 103 14.16 3.45 4.44
C LEU A 103 13.75 1.98 4.58
N LEU A 104 12.46 1.67 4.58
CA LEU A 104 11.96 0.31 4.75
C LEU A 104 12.41 -0.62 3.62
N LEU A 105 12.49 -0.11 2.38
CA LEU A 105 13.01 -0.86 1.24
C LEU A 105 14.51 -1.16 1.36
N SER A 106 15.29 -0.34 2.07
CA SER A 106 16.72 -0.60 2.27
C SER A 106 17.00 -1.86 3.12
N TYR A 107 15.99 -2.33 3.86
CA TYR A 107 16.04 -3.54 4.68
C TYR A 107 15.51 -4.81 3.97
N THR A 108 14.95 -4.70 2.76
CA THR A 108 14.34 -5.81 2.00
C THR A 108 15.18 -6.23 0.80
#